data_AF-A0A819S7V7-F1
#
_entry.id   AF-A0A819S7V7-F1
#
_cell.length_a   1.000
_cell.length_b   1.000
_cell.length_c   1.000
_cell.angle_alpha   90.00
_cell.angle_beta   90.00
_cell.angle_gamma   90.00
#
_symmetry.space_group_name_H-M   'P 1'
#
loop_
_entity.id
_entity.type
_entity.pdbx_description
1 polymer ?
#
loop_
_entity_poly.entity_id
_entity_poly.type
_entity_poly.pdbx_seq_one_letter_code
_entity_poly.pdbx_strand_id
1 'polypeptide(L)'
;MATTGQRQSRISSSGSSGGVSSSEDDVPSTVLGKPTMNKAVELSLKDTEDPIEFQAPLPDYYEEAGESDDDRRILPRAIQSSASGTIEDENDNRKQQLTKKKRKRVHYICVSMCKYECVRRAAKRLNFREVADEDDWNVYWTDTSVGIERVAQMKKWQKINHFPGMSEICRKDSLTRNMSRMVKMFPKDYTFYPKAWCLPADDFAKYYTEKKYKTYISKPDVGCQGRGIFITKNPGRDIKPTDNFVIQVYVNRPFLLDGFKFDLRVYVAVTSCDPFRIFVYKDGLARFTTQQYEEPSNSNCV
;
A
#
# COMPACT_ATOMS: atom_id res chain seq x y z
N MET A 1 -9.77 12.43 77.02
CA MET A 1 -10.14 11.17 77.67
C MET A 1 -9.44 10.03 76.95
N ALA A 2 -8.72 9.22 77.74
CA ALA A 2 -8.14 7.91 77.42
C ALA A 2 -7.06 7.86 76.29
N THR A 3 -5.75 7.98 76.58
CA THR A 3 -4.78 6.97 77.14
C THR A 3 -4.16 6.07 76.06
N THR A 4 -2.88 6.18 75.70
CA THR A 4 -1.63 5.62 76.34
C THR A 4 -1.05 4.55 75.37
N GLY A 5 0.24 4.33 75.13
CA GLY A 5 1.54 4.81 75.62
C GLY A 5 2.62 4.42 74.57
N GLN A 6 3.74 5.15 74.44
CA GLN A 6 5.06 4.86 75.06
C GLN A 6 5.59 3.42 74.77
N ARG A 7 6.86 3.13 74.41
CA ARG A 7 8.12 3.89 74.47
C ARG A 7 9.24 3.09 73.74
N GLN A 8 10.17 3.83 73.11
CA GLN A 8 11.66 3.69 73.08
C GLN A 8 12.34 2.31 73.25
N SER A 9 13.36 2.05 72.42
CA SER A 9 14.77 2.31 72.79
C SER A 9 15.77 2.05 71.65
N ARG A 10 16.77 2.95 71.60
CA ARG A 10 18.04 2.85 70.87
C ARG A 10 18.97 1.87 71.61
N ILE A 11 20.00 1.35 70.94
CA ILE A 11 21.42 1.59 71.25
C ILE A 11 22.30 0.94 70.16
N SER A 12 23.44 1.61 69.98
CA SER A 12 24.52 1.59 68.99
C SER A 12 25.64 0.58 69.22
N SER A 13 26.65 0.65 68.32
CA SER A 13 28.08 0.27 68.42
C SER A 13 28.44 -1.14 67.91
N SER A 14 29.58 -1.45 67.31
CA SER A 14 30.72 -0.71 66.71
C SER A 14 31.80 -1.74 66.28
N GLY A 15 32.53 -1.47 65.20
CA GLY A 15 33.90 -1.96 64.90
C GLY A 15 34.04 -3.39 64.34
N SER A 16 35.14 -3.83 63.73
CA SER A 16 36.17 -3.26 62.84
C SER A 16 37.14 -4.43 62.51
N SER A 17 37.78 -4.39 61.34
CA SER A 17 39.07 -5.00 60.96
C SER A 17 39.23 -6.51 60.73
N GLY A 18 39.99 -6.83 59.67
CA GLY A 18 40.69 -8.10 59.46
C GLY A 18 40.62 -8.64 58.02
N GLY A 19 41.65 -8.37 57.20
CA GLY A 19 41.84 -9.01 55.89
C GLY A 19 43.02 -9.98 55.90
N VAL A 20 43.05 -10.95 54.98
CA VAL A 20 44.26 -11.63 54.46
C VAL A 20 43.98 -12.16 53.04
N SER A 21 44.98 -12.03 52.18
CA SER A 21 45.15 -12.43 50.78
C SER A 21 45.43 -13.92 50.52
N SER A 22 45.07 -14.42 49.34
CA SER A 22 45.73 -15.48 48.52
C SER A 22 44.68 -15.96 47.49
N SER A 23 44.97 -16.42 46.28
CA SER A 23 46.09 -16.43 45.34
C SER A 23 45.46 -16.91 44.02
N GLU A 24 46.12 -16.62 42.92
CA GLU A 24 45.73 -16.96 41.55
C GLU A 24 45.44 -18.45 41.36
N ASP A 25 44.41 -18.76 40.55
CA ASP A 25 44.37 -20.00 39.78
C ASP A 25 43.67 -19.74 38.44
N ASP A 26 44.45 -19.97 37.40
CA ASP A 26 44.15 -19.94 35.97
C ASP A 26 42.93 -20.81 35.61
N VAL A 27 42.03 -20.26 34.77
CA VAL A 27 41.06 -21.04 34.00
C VAL A 27 41.24 -20.73 32.51
N PRO A 28 41.35 -21.74 31.62
CA PRO A 28 42.02 -21.59 30.34
C PRO A 28 41.14 -20.92 29.28
N SER A 29 41.79 -20.17 28.41
CA SER A 29 41.24 -19.64 27.16
C SER A 29 40.80 -20.78 26.22
N THR A 30 39.51 -21.11 26.23
CA THR A 30 38.92 -21.88 25.12
C THR A 30 38.70 -20.96 23.92
N VAL A 31 39.62 -21.10 22.97
CA VAL A 31 39.47 -20.70 21.58
C VAL A 31 38.25 -21.42 21.01
N LEU A 32 37.12 -20.71 20.88
CA LEU A 32 35.97 -21.16 20.12
C LEU A 32 35.79 -20.25 18.91
N GLY A 33 36.28 -20.79 17.78
CA GLY A 33 35.75 -20.64 16.42
C GLY A 33 35.27 -19.26 15.99
N LYS A 34 36.02 -18.65 15.07
CA LYS A 34 35.49 -17.68 14.11
C LYS A 34 34.16 -18.21 13.56
N PRO A 35 33.07 -17.42 13.48
CA PRO A 35 31.89 -17.85 12.77
C PRO A 35 32.29 -17.98 11.29
N THR A 36 32.38 -19.22 10.84
CA THR A 36 32.49 -19.56 9.42
C THR A 36 31.33 -18.89 8.71
N MET A 37 31.63 -18.12 7.66
CA MET A 37 30.60 -17.57 6.78
C MET A 37 29.69 -18.71 6.33
N ASN A 38 28.45 -18.72 6.82
CA ASN A 38 27.44 -19.54 6.19
C ASN A 38 27.26 -18.99 4.78
N LYS A 39 27.65 -19.83 3.82
CA LYS A 39 27.45 -19.67 2.38
C LYS A 39 26.10 -18.98 2.16
N ALA A 40 26.16 -17.82 1.50
CA ALA A 40 25.03 -17.33 0.74
C ALA A 40 24.51 -18.51 -0.08
N VAL A 41 23.25 -18.87 0.12
CA VAL A 41 22.56 -19.72 -0.83
C VAL A 41 22.42 -18.88 -2.08
N GLU A 42 23.38 -19.03 -2.97
CA GLU A 42 23.33 -18.58 -4.35
C GLU A 42 22.18 -19.39 -5.00
N LEU A 43 20.97 -18.84 -4.92
CA LEU A 43 19.86 -19.30 -5.74
C LEU A 43 20.22 -18.91 -7.17
N SER A 44 20.85 -19.86 -7.84
CA SER A 44 21.06 -19.89 -9.29
C SER A 44 19.76 -19.56 -9.99
N LEU A 45 19.65 -18.33 -10.48
CA LEU A 45 18.68 -17.92 -11.50
C LEU A 45 19.13 -18.49 -12.84
N LYS A 46 18.99 -19.80 -13.03
CA LYS A 46 19.00 -20.44 -14.35
C LYS A 46 18.02 -21.59 -14.35
N ASP A 47 17.21 -21.58 -15.41
CA ASP A 47 16.27 -22.62 -15.85
C ASP A 47 14.86 -22.58 -15.29
N THR A 48 14.17 -21.46 -15.56
CA THR A 48 12.85 -21.51 -16.22
C THR A 48 12.78 -20.37 -17.23
N GLU A 49 13.42 -20.55 -18.38
CA GLU A 49 13.03 -19.82 -19.58
C GLU A 49 11.72 -20.43 -20.07
N ASP A 50 10.63 -19.70 -19.84
CA ASP A 50 9.71 -19.33 -20.91
C ASP A 50 9.06 -18.02 -20.46
N PRO A 51 9.29 -16.88 -21.16
CA PRO A 51 8.55 -15.68 -20.86
C PRO A 51 7.07 -15.98 -21.08
N ILE A 52 6.27 -15.95 -20.01
CA ILE A 52 4.82 -15.87 -20.14
C ILE A 52 4.54 -14.50 -20.75
N GLU A 53 4.53 -14.50 -22.08
CA GLU A 53 4.12 -13.40 -22.92
C GLU A 53 2.67 -13.08 -22.57
N PHE A 54 2.42 -11.82 -22.26
CA PHE A 54 1.08 -11.35 -21.94
C PHE A 54 0.26 -11.30 -23.22
N GLN A 55 -0.45 -12.39 -23.53
CA GLN A 55 -1.71 -12.30 -24.25
C GLN A 55 -2.82 -12.15 -23.22
N ALA A 56 -3.13 -10.90 -22.83
CA ALA A 56 -4.52 -10.64 -22.49
C ALA A 56 -5.36 -11.06 -23.70
N PRO A 57 -6.51 -11.73 -23.52
CA PRO A 57 -7.48 -11.82 -24.60
C PRO A 57 -7.92 -10.39 -24.91
N LEU A 58 -7.27 -9.77 -25.89
CA LEU A 58 -7.80 -8.64 -26.60
C LEU A 58 -9.11 -9.13 -27.22
N PRO A 59 -10.23 -8.41 -27.08
CA PRO A 59 -11.41 -8.69 -27.88
C PRO A 59 -10.99 -8.74 -29.35
N ASP A 60 -11.48 -9.71 -30.14
CA ASP A 60 -11.06 -10.08 -31.51
C ASP A 60 -11.10 -8.97 -32.60
N TYR A 61 -10.73 -7.74 -32.31
CA TYR A 61 -10.86 -6.60 -33.22
C TYR A 61 -9.75 -5.56 -32.97
N TYR A 62 -8.57 -5.87 -33.48
CA TYR A 62 -7.56 -4.86 -33.83
C TYR A 62 -7.01 -5.20 -35.23
N GLU A 63 -7.67 -4.69 -36.27
CA GLU A 63 -6.99 -4.45 -37.55
C GLU A 63 -6.21 -3.14 -37.41
N GLU A 64 -4.95 -3.18 -37.84
CA GLU A 64 -4.02 -2.04 -37.88
C GLU A 64 -4.63 -0.91 -38.73
N ALA A 65 -4.85 0.24 -38.11
CA ALA A 65 -5.22 1.44 -38.84
C ALA A 65 -3.96 2.02 -39.49
N GLY A 66 -3.76 1.71 -40.76
CA GLY A 66 -2.86 2.47 -41.63
C GLY A 66 -3.27 3.93 -41.66
N GLU A 67 -2.28 4.82 -41.59
CA GLU A 67 -2.44 6.25 -41.80
C GLU A 67 -3.02 6.50 -43.19
N SER A 68 -4.10 7.27 -43.28
CA SER A 68 -4.55 7.85 -44.54
C SER A 68 -4.80 9.33 -44.34
N ASP A 69 -3.82 10.12 -44.79
CA ASP A 69 -4.02 11.49 -45.24
C ASP A 69 -5.08 11.49 -46.34
N ASP A 70 -6.19 12.23 -46.16
CA ASP A 70 -6.71 13.06 -47.25
C ASP A 70 -7.67 14.12 -46.71
N ASP A 71 -7.17 15.34 -46.63
CA ASP A 71 -7.94 16.56 -46.46
C ASP A 71 -8.02 17.26 -47.82
N ARG A 72 -9.03 16.94 -48.63
CA ARG A 72 -9.36 17.72 -49.84
C ARG A 72 -10.85 17.93 -50.03
N ARG A 73 -11.23 19.18 -49.79
CA ARG A 73 -12.47 19.87 -50.19
C ARG A 73 -12.76 19.68 -51.68
N ILE A 74 -13.99 19.32 -52.07
CA ILE A 74 -14.58 19.72 -53.37
C ILE A 74 -16.10 19.98 -53.21
N LEU A 75 -16.52 21.18 -53.63
CA LEU A 75 -17.89 21.68 -53.78
C LEU A 75 -18.55 21.16 -55.09
N PRO A 76 -19.89 21.14 -55.21
CA PRO A 76 -20.58 20.50 -56.32
C PRO A 76 -20.77 21.43 -57.53
N ARG A 77 -20.74 20.86 -58.75
CA ARG A 77 -21.29 21.47 -59.96
C ARG A 77 -22.11 20.47 -60.76
N ALA A 78 -23.16 21.00 -61.37
CA ALA A 78 -24.29 20.32 -61.98
C ALA A 78 -24.24 20.33 -63.53
N ILE A 79 -25.22 19.62 -64.11
CA ILE A 79 -25.97 19.89 -65.37
C ILE A 79 -25.76 18.91 -66.57
N GLN A 80 -26.88 18.22 -66.91
CA GLN A 80 -27.42 17.72 -68.21
C GLN A 80 -26.63 16.67 -69.03
N SER A 81 -27.19 15.84 -69.91
CA SER A 81 -28.52 15.28 -70.28
C SER A 81 -28.18 14.24 -71.39
N SER A 82 -28.76 13.05 -71.48
CA SER A 82 -29.91 12.69 -72.35
C SER A 82 -29.73 11.23 -72.83
N ALA A 83 -30.86 10.48 -72.90
CA ALA A 83 -31.26 9.32 -73.74
C ALA A 83 -30.19 8.38 -74.37
N SER A 84 -30.34 7.07 -74.54
CA SER A 84 -31.40 6.05 -74.40
C SER A 84 -30.78 4.73 -74.92
N GLY A 85 -31.14 3.56 -74.37
CA GLY A 85 -30.78 2.28 -74.99
C GLY A 85 -30.69 1.12 -74.00
N THR A 86 -31.73 0.30 -73.99
CA THR A 86 -31.92 -0.94 -73.22
C THR A 86 -30.97 -2.06 -73.64
N ILE A 87 -30.28 -2.67 -72.69
CA ILE A 87 -29.90 -4.10 -72.71
C ILE A 87 -30.13 -4.65 -71.29
N GLU A 88 -30.81 -5.78 -71.26
CA GLU A 88 -31.32 -6.50 -70.10
C GLU A 88 -30.23 -7.13 -69.23
N ASP A 89 -30.54 -7.17 -67.94
CA ASP A 89 -30.34 -8.24 -66.97
C ASP A 89 -28.94 -8.71 -66.52
N GLU A 90 -28.91 -9.02 -65.23
CA GLU A 90 -27.88 -9.75 -64.47
C GLU A 90 -26.63 -8.99 -63.99
N ASN A 91 -26.78 -8.00 -63.10
CA ASN A 91 -25.75 -7.85 -62.03
C ASN A 91 -26.08 -7.01 -60.78
N ASP A 92 -27.32 -6.56 -60.57
CA ASP A 92 -27.57 -5.55 -59.52
C ASP A 92 -27.79 -6.09 -58.10
N ASN A 93 -27.47 -7.38 -57.85
CA ASN A 93 -27.60 -8.00 -56.53
C ASN A 93 -26.26 -8.23 -55.79
N ARG A 94 -25.13 -7.72 -56.29
CA ARG A 94 -23.80 -7.92 -55.66
C ARG A 94 -23.19 -6.69 -54.98
N LYS A 95 -23.86 -5.54 -54.93
CA LYS A 95 -23.34 -4.32 -54.26
C LYS A 95 -24.13 -3.82 -53.06
N GLN A 96 -25.03 -4.63 -52.49
CA GLN A 96 -25.65 -4.36 -51.18
C GLN A 96 -25.08 -5.21 -50.03
N GLN A 97 -23.87 -5.74 -50.15
CA GLN A 97 -23.07 -6.05 -48.96
C GLN A 97 -22.43 -4.76 -48.45
N LEU A 98 -23.28 -3.86 -47.92
CA LEU A 98 -22.84 -2.88 -46.95
C LEU A 98 -22.24 -3.69 -45.80
N THR A 99 -20.91 -3.74 -45.75
CA THR A 99 -20.16 -4.20 -44.58
C THR A 99 -20.72 -3.45 -43.38
N LYS A 100 -21.58 -4.11 -42.59
CA LYS A 100 -22.05 -3.58 -41.30
C LYS A 100 -20.81 -3.43 -40.42
N LYS A 101 -20.13 -2.28 -40.49
CA LYS A 101 -19.05 -1.91 -39.56
C LYS A 101 -19.63 -2.12 -38.16
N LYS A 102 -19.15 -3.13 -37.44
CA LYS A 102 -19.52 -3.38 -36.04
C LYS A 102 -19.34 -2.05 -35.31
N ARG A 103 -20.44 -1.46 -34.80
CA ARG A 103 -20.36 -0.21 -34.04
C ARG A 103 -19.40 -0.46 -32.88
N LYS A 104 -18.26 0.22 -32.87
CA LYS A 104 -17.30 0.15 -31.75
C LYS A 104 -18.08 0.49 -30.47
N ARG A 105 -18.08 -0.43 -29.50
CA ARG A 105 -18.73 -0.20 -28.21
C ARG A 105 -18.01 0.96 -27.52
N VAL A 106 -18.78 2.00 -27.21
CA VAL A 106 -18.28 3.16 -26.47
C VAL A 106 -18.47 2.87 -25.00
N HIS A 107 -17.41 3.06 -24.21
CA HIS A 107 -17.47 2.97 -22.76
C HIS A 107 -17.42 4.37 -22.14
N TYR A 108 -18.15 4.57 -21.06
CA TYR A 108 -18.28 5.84 -20.37
C TYR A 108 -17.64 5.78 -18.99
N ILE A 109 -16.91 6.84 -18.63
CA ILE A 109 -16.26 6.99 -17.33
C ILE A 109 -16.70 8.29 -16.67
N CYS A 110 -17.08 8.22 -15.41
CA CYS A 110 -17.24 9.38 -14.56
C CYS A 110 -15.96 9.57 -13.73
N VAL A 111 -15.32 10.73 -13.85
CA VAL A 111 -14.11 11.12 -13.10
C VAL A 111 -14.29 12.46 -12.38
N SER A 112 -15.55 12.88 -12.14
CA SER A 112 -15.88 14.15 -11.48
C SER A 112 -15.25 14.29 -10.09
N MET A 113 -15.06 13.17 -9.39
CA MET A 113 -14.43 13.10 -8.07
C MET A 113 -12.94 12.69 -8.12
N CYS A 114 -12.29 12.86 -9.28
CA CYS A 114 -10.88 12.56 -9.49
C CYS A 114 -10.10 13.82 -9.89
N LYS A 115 -9.06 14.14 -9.12
CA LYS A 115 -8.19 15.29 -9.37
C LYS A 115 -6.98 14.98 -10.25
N TYR A 116 -6.70 13.69 -10.53
CA TYR A 116 -5.45 13.27 -11.14
C TYR A 116 -5.56 13.10 -12.67
N GLU A 117 -4.85 13.95 -13.40
CA GLU A 117 -4.80 13.91 -14.88
C GLU A 117 -4.26 12.62 -15.48
N CYS A 118 -3.45 11.84 -14.74
CA CYS A 118 -3.01 10.53 -15.22
C CYS A 118 -4.19 9.57 -15.44
N VAL A 119 -5.25 9.66 -14.64
CA VAL A 119 -6.47 8.84 -14.78
C VAL A 119 -7.22 9.22 -16.06
N ARG A 120 -7.43 10.53 -16.30
CA ARG A 120 -8.05 11.04 -17.53
C ARG A 120 -7.28 10.62 -18.78
N ARG A 121 -5.95 10.75 -18.75
CA ARG A 121 -5.08 10.30 -19.86
C ARG A 121 -5.17 8.79 -20.11
N ALA A 122 -5.20 7.97 -19.06
CA ALA A 122 -5.37 6.53 -19.18
C ALA A 122 -6.74 6.16 -19.77
N ALA A 123 -7.81 6.80 -19.29
CA ALA A 123 -9.16 6.59 -19.79
C ALA A 123 -9.28 6.94 -21.28
N LYS A 124 -8.71 8.08 -21.71
CA LYS A 124 -8.68 8.47 -23.13
C LYS A 124 -7.95 7.46 -24.00
N ARG A 125 -6.80 6.93 -23.55
CA ARG A 125 -6.05 5.87 -24.25
C ARG A 125 -6.85 4.56 -24.39
N LEU A 126 -7.71 4.28 -23.40
CA LEU A 126 -8.62 3.14 -23.40
C LEU A 126 -9.95 3.42 -24.12
N ASN A 127 -10.08 4.56 -24.83
CA ASN A 127 -11.27 4.98 -25.57
C ASN A 127 -12.53 5.17 -24.71
N PHE A 128 -12.36 5.49 -23.41
CA PHE A 128 -13.48 5.93 -22.58
C PHE A 128 -13.89 7.36 -22.93
N ARG A 129 -15.20 7.63 -22.88
CA ARG A 129 -15.76 8.98 -22.93
C ARG A 129 -16.09 9.44 -21.52
N GLU A 130 -15.59 10.61 -21.16
CA GLU A 130 -15.90 11.24 -19.88
C GLU A 130 -17.35 11.72 -19.88
N VAL A 131 -18.05 11.48 -18.77
CA VAL A 131 -19.45 11.87 -18.52
C VAL A 131 -19.61 12.40 -17.10
N ALA A 132 -20.71 13.10 -16.84
CA ALA A 132 -21.03 13.59 -15.50
C ALA A 132 -21.48 12.44 -14.57
N ASP A 133 -21.66 12.70 -13.27
CA ASP A 133 -22.10 11.67 -12.30
C ASP A 133 -23.58 11.31 -12.53
N GLU A 134 -24.36 12.28 -13.02
CA GLU A 134 -25.79 12.18 -13.31
C GLU A 134 -26.11 11.37 -14.57
N ASP A 135 -25.10 11.18 -15.45
CA ASP A 135 -25.22 10.45 -16.70
C ASP A 135 -25.05 8.93 -16.51
N ASP A 136 -25.41 8.15 -17.53
CA ASP A 136 -25.10 6.71 -17.55
C ASP A 136 -23.59 6.46 -17.78
N TRP A 137 -22.89 6.00 -16.75
CA TRP A 137 -21.48 5.62 -16.79
C TRP A 137 -21.27 4.10 -16.65
N ASN A 138 -20.15 3.58 -17.18
CA ASN A 138 -19.70 2.20 -16.96
C ASN A 138 -18.71 2.11 -15.79
N VAL A 139 -17.82 3.09 -15.68
CA VAL A 139 -16.81 3.17 -14.62
C VAL A 139 -16.98 4.48 -13.86
N TYR A 140 -17.02 4.40 -12.54
CA TYR A 140 -16.91 5.56 -11.66
C TYR A 140 -15.54 5.54 -10.99
N TRP A 141 -14.77 6.60 -11.16
CA TRP A 141 -13.45 6.73 -10.55
C TRP A 141 -13.41 7.92 -9.60
N THR A 142 -13.10 7.64 -8.33
CA THR A 142 -12.97 8.65 -7.29
C THR A 142 -11.66 8.47 -6.52
N ASP A 143 -11.11 9.59 -6.02
CA ASP A 143 -9.88 9.59 -5.22
C ASP A 143 -10.11 9.16 -3.77
N THR A 144 -11.35 9.26 -3.29
CA THR A 144 -11.72 9.02 -1.89
C THR A 144 -12.55 7.75 -1.73
N SER A 145 -12.61 7.23 -0.50
CA SER A 145 -13.43 6.07 -0.17
C SER A 145 -14.90 6.31 -0.49
N VAL A 146 -15.58 5.24 -0.90
CA VAL A 146 -17.00 5.26 -1.28
C VAL A 146 -17.86 4.74 -0.14
N GLY A 147 -19.03 5.36 0.06
CA GLY A 147 -20.04 4.87 1.00
C GLY A 147 -20.72 3.59 0.49
N ILE A 148 -21.24 2.78 1.42
CA ILE A 148 -21.94 1.53 1.09
C ILE A 148 -23.19 1.83 0.27
N GLU A 149 -23.87 2.94 0.57
CA GLU A 149 -25.10 3.38 -0.08
C GLU A 149 -24.87 3.63 -1.58
N ARG A 150 -23.75 4.26 -1.95
CA ARG A 150 -23.41 4.49 -3.37
C ARG A 150 -23.19 3.16 -4.08
N VAL A 151 -22.46 2.22 -3.48
CA VAL A 151 -22.20 0.91 -4.08
C VAL A 151 -23.49 0.11 -4.22
N ALA A 152 -24.38 0.17 -3.24
CA ALA A 152 -25.67 -0.52 -3.25
C ALA A 152 -26.62 -0.02 -4.35
N GLN A 153 -26.50 1.24 -4.77
CA GLN A 153 -27.30 1.84 -5.83
C GLN A 153 -26.77 1.53 -7.24
N MET A 154 -25.59 0.91 -7.37
CA MET A 154 -24.98 0.64 -8.67
C MET A 154 -25.72 -0.43 -9.47
N LYS A 155 -25.78 -0.23 -10.78
CA LYS A 155 -26.30 -1.19 -11.75
C LYS A 155 -25.28 -2.32 -11.96
N LYS A 156 -25.74 -3.52 -12.37
CA LYS A 156 -24.88 -4.73 -12.50
C LYS A 156 -23.68 -4.56 -13.45
N TRP A 157 -23.82 -3.70 -14.47
CA TRP A 157 -22.78 -3.40 -15.45
C TRP A 157 -21.80 -2.31 -15.02
N GLN A 158 -22.08 -1.62 -13.91
CA GLN A 158 -21.23 -0.57 -13.39
C GLN A 158 -20.05 -1.13 -12.60
N LYS A 159 -18.97 -0.36 -12.57
CA LYS A 159 -17.74 -0.65 -11.81
C LYS A 159 -17.28 0.62 -11.11
N ILE A 160 -16.70 0.45 -9.93
CA ILE A 160 -16.15 1.54 -9.11
C ILE A 160 -14.79 1.12 -8.57
N ASN A 161 -13.86 2.06 -8.41
CA ASN A 161 -12.47 1.76 -8.07
C ASN A 161 -12.19 1.52 -6.58
N HIS A 162 -13.23 1.31 -5.76
CA HIS A 162 -13.11 1.07 -4.31
C HIS A 162 -14.05 -0.03 -3.85
N PHE A 163 -13.56 -0.90 -2.95
CA PHE A 163 -14.41 -1.82 -2.21
C PHE A 163 -14.91 -1.17 -0.91
N PRO A 164 -16.21 -1.33 -0.56
CA PRO A 164 -16.69 -0.96 0.75
C PRO A 164 -15.98 -1.77 1.84
N GLY A 165 -15.68 -1.15 2.98
CA GLY A 165 -15.00 -1.81 4.11
C GLY A 165 -13.47 -1.87 4.03
N MET A 166 -12.85 -1.38 2.95
CA MET A 166 -11.38 -1.39 2.79
C MET A 166 -10.64 -0.56 3.86
N SER A 167 -11.36 0.30 4.59
CA SER A 167 -10.86 0.99 5.78
C SER A 167 -10.27 0.05 6.83
N GLU A 168 -10.70 -1.22 6.87
CA GLU A 168 -10.20 -2.22 7.81
C GLU A 168 -8.71 -2.52 7.67
N ILE A 169 -8.12 -2.29 6.48
CA ILE A 169 -6.68 -2.42 6.23
C ILE A 169 -6.02 -1.09 5.87
N CYS A 170 -6.79 -0.09 5.41
CA CYS A 170 -6.24 1.21 5.00
C CYS A 170 -6.10 2.22 6.16
N ARG A 171 -6.88 2.09 7.23
CA ARG A 171 -6.71 2.92 8.44
C ARG A 171 -5.72 2.27 9.40
N LYS A 172 -4.84 3.06 10.01
CA LYS A 172 -3.74 2.55 10.86
C LYS A 172 -4.26 1.80 12.09
N ASP A 173 -5.32 2.31 12.70
CA ASP A 173 -5.97 1.77 13.88
C ASP A 173 -6.67 0.44 13.59
N SER A 174 -7.49 0.38 12.54
CA SER A 174 -8.13 -0.88 12.11
C SER A 174 -7.10 -1.91 11.65
N LEU A 175 -6.09 -1.50 10.86
CA LEU A 175 -5.02 -2.40 10.44
C LEU A 175 -4.28 -2.98 11.65
N THR A 176 -3.93 -2.16 12.63
CA THR A 176 -3.23 -2.60 13.85
C THR A 176 -4.07 -3.59 14.65
N ARG A 177 -5.37 -3.32 14.83
CA ARG A 177 -6.29 -4.25 15.52
C ARG A 177 -6.43 -5.56 14.78
N ASN A 178 -6.59 -5.52 13.45
CA ASN A 178 -6.75 -6.71 12.64
C ASN A 178 -5.45 -7.54 12.58
N MET A 179 -4.29 -6.91 12.39
CA MET A 179 -3.00 -7.59 12.46
C MET A 179 -2.74 -8.21 13.83
N SER A 180 -3.12 -7.53 14.92
CA SER A 180 -3.00 -8.08 16.28
C SER A 180 -3.88 -9.32 16.50
N ARG A 181 -5.05 -9.39 15.88
CA ARG A 181 -5.90 -10.60 15.88
C ARG A 181 -5.24 -11.71 15.07
N MET A 182 -4.74 -11.40 13.86
CA MET A 182 -4.12 -12.38 12.99
C MET A 182 -2.84 -12.99 13.59
N VAL A 183 -1.98 -12.18 14.21
CA VAL A 183 -0.78 -12.68 14.91
C VAL A 183 -1.12 -13.63 16.06
N LYS A 184 -2.23 -13.41 16.78
CA LYS A 184 -2.67 -14.31 17.86
C LYS A 184 -3.12 -15.67 17.33
N MET A 185 -3.81 -15.68 16.18
CA MET A 185 -4.31 -16.92 15.56
C MET A 185 -3.24 -17.64 14.75
N PHE A 186 -2.38 -16.89 14.05
CA PHE A 186 -1.39 -17.37 13.09
C PHE A 186 -0.02 -16.71 13.34
N PRO A 187 0.62 -17.00 14.50
CA PRO A 187 1.82 -16.29 14.92
C PRO A 187 3.04 -16.49 14.01
N LYS A 188 3.09 -17.58 13.24
CA LYS A 188 4.19 -17.87 12.32
C LYS A 188 4.06 -17.13 10.98
N ASP A 189 2.83 -16.87 10.54
CA ASP A 189 2.55 -16.30 9.21
C ASP A 189 2.52 -14.76 9.23
N TYR A 190 2.16 -14.16 10.36
CA TYR A 190 2.00 -12.70 10.50
C TYR A 190 3.20 -12.02 11.19
N THR A 191 4.41 -12.49 10.90
CA THR A 191 5.66 -11.93 11.47
C THR A 191 6.13 -10.63 10.80
N PHE A 192 5.52 -10.25 9.68
CA PHE A 192 5.90 -9.10 8.87
C PHE A 192 5.40 -7.75 9.41
N TYR A 193 4.44 -7.74 10.35
CA TYR A 193 3.90 -6.50 10.92
C TYR A 193 4.57 -6.19 12.27
N PRO A 194 5.29 -5.06 12.41
CA PRO A 194 5.90 -4.70 13.69
C PRO A 194 4.84 -4.49 14.77
N LYS A 195 5.12 -4.97 15.98
CA LYS A 195 4.21 -4.88 17.14
C LYS A 195 3.75 -3.44 17.35
N ALA A 196 2.45 -3.26 17.50
CA ALA A 196 1.81 -1.96 17.61
C ALA A 196 0.61 -1.99 18.57
N TRP A 197 0.19 -0.80 18.99
CA TRP A 197 -0.89 -0.55 19.96
C TRP A 197 -1.69 0.67 19.51
N CYS A 198 -3.01 0.60 19.65
CA CYS A 198 -3.93 1.71 19.44
C CYS A 198 -4.25 2.37 20.79
N LEU A 199 -3.73 3.57 21.01
CA LEU A 199 -4.07 4.36 22.18
C LEU A 199 -5.38 5.14 22.00
N PRO A 200 -6.15 5.37 23.07
CA PRO A 200 -5.88 4.95 24.46
C PRO A 200 -6.36 3.53 24.80
N ALA A 201 -6.90 2.79 23.83
CA ALA A 201 -7.61 1.52 24.08
C ALA A 201 -6.70 0.36 24.52
N ASP A 202 -5.46 0.31 24.04
CA ASP A 202 -4.51 -0.77 24.34
C ASP A 202 -3.58 -0.44 25.53
N ASP A 203 -3.29 -1.43 26.37
CA ASP A 203 -2.33 -1.33 27.48
C ASP A 203 -0.88 -1.36 26.97
N PHE A 204 -0.44 -0.24 26.42
CA PHE A 204 0.94 -0.04 26.00
C PHE A 204 1.89 0.13 27.19
N ALA A 205 1.41 0.70 28.30
CA ALA A 205 2.22 1.04 29.47
C ALA A 205 2.91 -0.21 30.05
N LYS A 206 2.18 -1.33 30.15
CA LYS A 206 2.74 -2.62 30.59
C LYS A 206 3.88 -3.11 29.71
N TYR A 207 3.77 -2.97 28.39
CA TYR A 207 4.84 -3.39 27.49
C TYR A 207 6.07 -2.47 27.58
N TYR A 208 5.84 -1.17 27.68
CA TYR A 208 6.92 -0.18 27.76
C TYR A 208 7.75 -0.35 29.04
N THR A 209 7.12 -0.61 30.19
CA THR A 209 7.84 -0.82 31.46
C THR A 209 8.82 -1.99 31.40
N GLU A 210 8.47 -3.05 30.68
CA GLU A 210 9.32 -4.23 30.46
C GLU A 210 10.42 -4.01 29.40
N LYS A 211 10.20 -3.10 28.44
CA LYS A 211 11.05 -2.94 27.23
C LYS A 211 11.50 -1.50 27.00
N LYS A 212 11.88 -0.78 28.05
CA LYS A 212 12.29 0.65 28.04
C LYS A 212 13.39 1.02 27.05
N TYR A 213 14.20 0.07 26.60
CA TYR A 213 15.31 0.32 25.66
C TYR A 213 14.89 0.38 24.19
N LYS A 214 13.63 0.05 23.87
CA LYS A 214 13.12 0.06 22.49
C LYS A 214 12.80 1.47 22.02
N THR A 215 12.89 1.66 20.71
CA THR A 215 12.44 2.89 20.03
C THR A 215 11.05 2.67 19.44
N TYR A 216 10.21 3.69 19.53
CA TYR A 216 8.84 3.67 19.05
C TYR A 216 8.61 4.77 18.03
N ILE A 217 7.72 4.51 17.08
CA ILE A 217 7.19 5.50 16.16
C ILE A 217 5.72 5.69 16.44
N SER A 218 5.34 6.93 16.72
CA SER A 218 3.98 7.33 17.06
C SER A 218 3.33 7.97 15.84
N LYS A 219 2.15 7.47 15.47
CA LYS A 219 1.43 7.89 14.27
C LYS A 219 0.02 8.31 14.65
N PRO A 220 -0.42 9.54 14.33
CA PRO A 220 -1.80 9.93 14.57
C PRO A 220 -2.76 9.00 13.82
N ASP A 221 -3.90 8.69 14.45
CA ASP A 221 -4.93 7.80 13.89
C ASP A 221 -5.38 8.30 12.51
N VAL A 222 -5.69 9.59 12.44
CA VAL A 222 -6.09 10.29 11.22
C VAL A 222 -4.91 11.13 10.72
N GLY A 223 -4.54 10.93 9.45
CA GLY A 223 -3.47 11.70 8.83
C GLY A 223 -2.73 10.92 7.76
N CYS A 224 -2.09 11.66 6.86
CA CYS A 224 -1.30 11.17 5.75
C CYS A 224 -0.01 12.00 5.58
N GLN A 225 0.89 11.56 4.70
CA GLN A 225 2.11 12.29 4.33
C GLN A 225 3.10 12.51 5.48
N GLY A 226 3.07 11.68 6.52
CA GLY A 226 4.00 11.77 7.63
C GLY A 226 3.70 12.87 8.65
N ARG A 227 2.63 13.64 8.47
CA ARG A 227 2.28 14.73 9.39
C ARG A 227 1.94 14.20 10.78
N GLY A 228 2.54 14.81 11.80
CA GLY A 228 2.36 14.45 13.21
C GLY A 228 3.02 13.13 13.61
N ILE A 229 3.79 12.48 12.73
CA ILE A 229 4.58 11.31 13.08
C ILE A 229 5.85 11.75 13.80
N PHE A 230 6.18 11.09 14.91
CA PHE A 230 7.46 11.29 15.60
C PHE A 230 8.01 9.97 16.10
N ILE A 231 9.31 9.97 16.40
CA ILE A 231 10.04 8.83 16.96
C ILE A 231 10.44 9.21 18.38
N THR A 232 10.22 8.29 19.32
CA THR A 232 10.52 8.49 20.75
C THR A 232 11.12 7.23 21.36
N LYS A 233 11.99 7.43 22.34
CA LYS A 233 12.48 6.39 23.25
C LYS A 233 11.81 6.46 24.63
N ASN A 234 11.08 7.53 24.92
CA ASN A 234 10.41 7.80 26.20
C ASN A 234 8.91 8.11 26.01
N PRO A 235 8.12 7.20 25.40
CA PRO A 235 6.73 7.46 25.07
C PRO A 235 5.86 7.82 26.28
N GLY A 236 6.20 7.37 27.49
CA GLY A 236 5.47 7.77 28.71
C GLY A 236 5.63 9.25 29.11
N ARG A 237 6.66 9.94 28.59
CA ARG A 237 6.85 11.39 28.74
C ARG A 237 6.19 12.14 27.56
N ASP A 238 6.36 11.61 26.36
CA ASP A 238 6.11 12.37 25.13
C ASP A 238 4.67 12.20 24.60
N ILE A 239 3.93 11.19 25.10
CA ILE A 239 2.58 10.86 24.67
C ILE A 239 1.65 10.95 25.87
N LYS A 240 0.57 11.72 25.77
CA LYS A 240 -0.42 11.79 26.83
C LYS A 240 -1.31 10.55 26.77
N PRO A 241 -1.75 10.00 27.92
CA PRO A 241 -2.64 8.84 27.94
C PRO A 241 -3.98 9.03 27.19
N THR A 242 -4.40 10.27 26.97
CA THR A 242 -5.63 10.62 26.24
C THR A 242 -5.44 10.77 24.74
N ASP A 243 -4.20 10.73 24.25
CA ASP A 243 -3.91 10.99 22.85
C ASP A 243 -4.26 9.78 21.98
N ASN A 244 -4.83 10.06 20.81
CA ASN A 244 -5.23 9.04 19.83
C ASN A 244 -4.09 8.78 18.84
N PHE A 245 -3.28 7.76 19.15
CA PHE A 245 -2.13 7.36 18.37
C PHE A 245 -2.08 5.85 18.16
N VAL A 246 -1.58 5.45 17.00
CA VAL A 246 -0.97 4.14 16.82
C VAL A 246 0.51 4.24 17.17
N ILE A 247 0.90 3.59 18.26
CA ILE A 247 2.29 3.40 18.65
C ILE A 247 2.79 2.10 18.04
N GLN A 248 3.94 2.12 17.39
CA GLN A 248 4.54 0.92 16.79
C GLN A 248 6.02 0.82 17.15
N VAL A 249 6.52 -0.41 17.36
CA VAL A 249 7.96 -0.65 17.50
C VAL A 249 8.65 -0.21 16.22
N TYR A 250 9.63 0.69 16.36
CA TYR A 250 10.38 1.19 15.23
C TYR A 250 11.42 0.18 14.76
N VAL A 251 11.50 -0.03 13.44
CA VAL A 251 12.54 -0.88 12.81
C VAL A 251 13.82 -0.07 12.70
N ASN A 252 14.72 -0.27 13.65
CA ASN A 252 15.94 0.54 13.80
C ASN A 252 17.10 0.11 12.89
N ARG A 253 17.04 -1.08 12.29
CA ARG A 253 18.02 -1.59 11.33
C ARG A 253 17.36 -1.84 9.97
N PRO A 254 16.91 -0.78 9.28
CA PRO A 254 16.38 -0.93 7.93
C PRO A 254 17.47 -1.35 6.96
N PHE A 255 17.09 -1.94 5.83
CA PHE A 255 17.99 -2.05 4.70
C PHE A 255 18.29 -0.64 4.15
N LEU A 256 19.55 -0.35 3.90
CA LEU A 256 20.03 0.94 3.41
C LEU A 256 20.62 0.77 2.02
N LEU A 257 20.40 1.76 1.16
CA LEU A 257 21.10 1.88 -0.12
C LEU A 257 21.92 3.15 -0.06
N ASP A 258 23.23 3.03 -0.24
CA ASP A 258 24.19 4.15 -0.15
C ASP A 258 24.07 4.97 1.15
N GLY A 259 23.73 4.29 2.24
CA GLY A 259 23.53 4.90 3.56
C GLY A 259 22.17 5.59 3.74
N PHE A 260 21.32 5.65 2.71
CA PHE A 260 19.99 6.24 2.81
C PHE A 260 18.93 5.19 3.15
N LYS A 261 18.04 5.56 4.07
CA LYS A 261 16.84 4.78 4.35
C LYS A 261 15.83 5.04 3.23
N PHE A 262 15.09 4.01 2.84
CA PHE A 262 13.99 4.17 1.90
C PHE A 262 12.79 3.31 2.28
N ASP A 263 11.66 3.61 1.66
CA ASP A 263 10.50 2.73 1.65
C ASP A 263 10.09 2.39 0.21
N LEU A 264 9.29 1.33 0.08
CA LEU A 264 8.74 0.90 -1.20
C LEU A 264 7.24 1.20 -1.27
N ARG A 265 6.82 1.86 -2.35
CA ARG A 265 5.41 1.94 -2.76
C ARG A 265 5.14 0.87 -3.80
N VAL A 266 4.51 -0.21 -3.34
CA VAL A 266 4.02 -1.28 -4.21
C VAL A 266 2.55 -1.01 -4.55
N TYR A 267 2.18 -1.19 -5.83
CA TYR A 267 0.80 -1.04 -6.29
C TYR A 267 0.12 -2.40 -6.40
N VAL A 268 -1.05 -2.51 -5.78
CA VAL A 268 -1.84 -3.75 -5.75
C VAL A 268 -3.24 -3.46 -6.27
N ALA A 269 -3.72 -4.30 -7.21
CA ALA A 269 -5.08 -4.25 -7.72
C ALA A 269 -5.87 -5.45 -7.20
N VAL A 270 -6.90 -5.18 -6.41
CA VAL A 270 -7.91 -6.18 -6.05
C VAL A 270 -9.04 -6.03 -7.05
N THR A 271 -9.36 -7.07 -7.81
CA THR A 271 -10.40 -6.99 -8.86
C THR A 271 -11.70 -7.67 -8.45
N SER A 272 -11.64 -8.54 -7.44
CA SER A 272 -12.80 -9.27 -6.92
C SER A 272 -12.56 -9.67 -5.47
N CYS A 273 -13.59 -9.60 -4.64
CA CYS A 273 -13.60 -10.17 -3.29
C CYS A 273 -14.24 -11.56 -3.23
N ASP A 274 -15.02 -11.95 -4.24
CA ASP A 274 -15.70 -13.24 -4.33
C ASP A 274 -15.87 -13.71 -5.80
N PRO A 275 -15.05 -14.66 -6.29
CA PRO A 275 -13.87 -15.20 -5.63
C PRO A 275 -12.79 -14.13 -5.47
N PHE A 276 -11.96 -14.24 -4.43
CA PHE A 276 -10.89 -13.27 -4.19
C PHE A 276 -9.84 -13.28 -5.31
N ARG A 277 -9.57 -12.11 -5.91
CA ARG A 277 -8.58 -11.94 -6.98
C ARG A 277 -7.73 -10.70 -6.73
N ILE A 278 -6.42 -10.90 -6.65
CA ILE A 278 -5.42 -9.89 -6.33
C ILE A 278 -4.25 -9.94 -7.31
N PHE A 279 -3.76 -8.78 -7.71
CA PHE A 279 -2.64 -8.61 -8.63
C PHE A 279 -1.64 -7.60 -8.05
N VAL A 280 -0.36 -7.91 -8.13
CA VAL A 280 0.72 -6.99 -7.76
C VAL A 280 1.32 -6.43 -9.05
N TYR A 281 1.39 -5.10 -9.16
CA TYR A 281 2.05 -4.48 -10.30
C TYR A 281 3.57 -4.69 -10.19
N LYS A 282 4.22 -5.01 -11.32
CA LYS A 282 5.65 -5.36 -11.33
C LYS A 282 6.56 -4.17 -11.02
N ASP A 283 6.07 -2.95 -11.20
CA ASP A 283 6.81 -1.72 -10.94
C ASP A 283 6.23 -0.95 -9.74
N GLY A 284 6.99 -0.01 -9.19
CA GLY A 284 6.65 0.74 -7.99
C GLY A 284 7.51 1.99 -7.83
N LEU A 285 7.50 2.56 -6.63
CA LEU A 285 8.37 3.70 -6.31
C LEU A 285 9.23 3.37 -5.09
N ALA A 286 10.54 3.54 -5.20
CA ALA A 286 11.43 3.62 -4.04
C ALA A 286 11.53 5.08 -3.59
N ARG A 287 11.26 5.35 -2.32
CA ARG A 287 11.26 6.70 -1.74
C ARG A 287 12.35 6.82 -0.69
N PHE A 288 13.39 7.58 -1.03
CA PHE A 288 14.57 7.77 -0.19
C PHE A 288 14.39 8.91 0.80
N THR A 289 15.03 8.80 1.96
CA THR A 289 15.25 9.93 2.86
C THR A 289 16.22 10.91 2.23
N THR A 290 16.11 12.20 2.59
CA THR A 290 17.01 13.25 2.09
C THR A 290 18.33 13.32 2.86
N GLN A 291 18.42 12.64 4.00
CA GLN A 291 19.62 12.53 4.82
C GLN A 291 19.98 11.06 5.01
N GLN A 292 21.27 10.79 5.21
CA GLN A 292 21.75 9.46 5.54
C GLN A 292 21.13 8.98 6.85
N TYR A 293 20.95 7.67 6.95
CA TYR A 293 20.30 7.08 8.09
C TYR A 293 21.23 7.03 9.30
N GLU A 294 20.74 7.53 10.43
CA GLU A 294 21.34 7.38 11.73
C GLU A 294 20.45 6.51 12.63
N GLU A 295 21.06 5.65 13.45
CA GLU A 295 20.28 4.87 14.41
C GLU A 295 19.59 5.78 15.46
N PRO A 296 18.39 5.41 15.96
CA PRO A 296 17.67 6.26 16.90
C PRO A 296 18.35 6.36 18.28
N SER A 297 18.69 7.58 18.66
CA SER A 297 19.32 7.99 19.90
C SER A 297 18.48 9.06 20.61
N ASN A 298 18.89 9.50 21.80
CA ASN A 298 18.22 10.60 22.49
C ASN A 298 18.47 11.97 21.81
N SER A 299 19.42 12.07 20.88
CA SER A 299 19.75 13.33 20.18
C SER A 299 18.95 13.53 18.89
N ASN A 300 18.38 12.46 18.32
CA ASN A 300 17.61 12.50 17.09
C ASN A 300 16.17 11.96 17.23
N CYS A 301 15.77 11.60 18.45
CA CYS A 301 14.37 11.36 18.84
C CYS A 301 13.83 12.57 19.61
N VAL A 302 12.51 12.72 19.62
CA VAL A 302 11.82 13.74 20.45
C VAL A 302 11.91 13.36 21.92
#